data_AF-A0AA39XKK7-F1
#
_entry.id   AF-A0AA39XKK7-F1
#
_cell.length_a   1.000
_cell.length_b   1.000
_cell.length_c   1.000
_cell.angle_alpha   90.00
_cell.angle_beta   90.00
_cell.angle_gamma   90.00
#
_symmetry.space_group_name_H-M   'P 1'
#
loop_
_entity.id
_entity.type
_entity.pdbx_description
1 polymer ?
#
loop_
_entity_poly.entity_id
_entity_poly.type
_entity_poly.pdbx_seq_one_letter_code
_entity_poly.pdbx_strand_id
1 'polypeptide(L)'
;MSSSHASLSAATDDRKARLAKLKSLKRKQPDADDDHHSADPDPSSLDSSTDTANTTTTAVSNSPPTQDVARLHLSGRNYDPETRGPKLGFEAPPTLALDKPTLEEQAADLEDESKRQAAVDAQEGDKGIDLFKLQPKKPNWDLKRELNRKLKVLNVRTDNAIAKLVRERLAAKKERELEEQDLA
;
A
#
# COMPACT_ATOMS: atom_id res chain seq x y z
N MET A 1 40.05 -5.89 -12.41
CA MET A 1 39.20 -5.24 -11.38
C MET A 1 39.91 -4.10 -10.62
N SER A 2 41.25 -3.96 -10.67
CA SER A 2 41.98 -2.92 -9.93
C SER A 2 41.93 -1.51 -10.57
N SER A 3 41.69 -1.41 -11.88
CA SER A 3 41.74 -0.14 -12.63
C SER A 3 40.60 0.84 -12.32
N SER A 4 39.40 0.35 -11.97
CA SER A 4 38.23 1.21 -11.69
C SER A 4 38.35 1.97 -10.36
N HIS A 5 39.02 1.40 -9.36
CA HIS A 5 39.24 2.09 -8.08
C HIS A 5 40.26 3.22 -8.21
N ALA A 6 41.28 3.06 -9.06
CA ALA A 6 42.26 4.11 -9.32
C ALA A 6 41.64 5.33 -10.02
N SER A 7 40.73 5.13 -10.98
CA SER A 7 40.05 6.24 -11.67
C SER A 7 39.07 6.99 -10.76
N LEU A 8 38.35 6.28 -9.88
CA LEU A 8 37.44 6.88 -8.91
C LEU A 8 38.18 7.72 -7.86
N SER A 9 39.32 7.24 -7.37
CA SER A 9 40.17 8.00 -6.44
C SER A 9 40.74 9.27 -7.10
N ALA A 10 41.26 9.15 -8.32
CA ALA A 10 41.77 10.30 -9.08
C ALA A 10 40.69 11.37 -9.32
N ALA A 11 39.46 10.98 -9.67
CA ALA A 11 38.34 11.90 -9.85
C ALA A 11 37.94 12.61 -8.54
N THR A 12 38.08 11.93 -7.40
CA THR A 12 37.77 12.48 -6.07
C THR A 12 38.80 13.54 -5.67
N ASP A 13 40.08 13.27 -5.92
CA ASP A 13 41.17 14.20 -5.64
C ASP A 13 41.08 15.48 -6.50
N ASP A 14 40.74 15.34 -7.79
CA ASP A 14 40.50 16.47 -8.70
C ASP A 14 39.33 17.35 -8.24
N ARG A 15 38.23 16.75 -7.77
CA ARG A 15 37.08 17.49 -7.21
C ARG A 15 37.48 18.25 -5.95
N LYS A 16 38.26 17.61 -5.07
CA LYS A 16 38.76 18.22 -3.83
C LYS A 16 39.66 19.42 -4.11
N ALA A 17 40.57 19.31 -5.08
CA ALA A 17 41.44 20.40 -5.52
C ALA A 17 40.63 21.59 -6.11
N ARG A 18 39.61 21.30 -6.94
CA ARG A 18 38.70 22.32 -7.46
C ARG A 18 37.96 23.06 -6.34
N LEU A 19 37.41 22.34 -5.37
CA LEU A 19 36.70 22.95 -4.25
C LEU A 19 37.62 23.78 -3.35
N ALA A 20 38.86 23.35 -3.13
CA ALA A 20 39.84 24.14 -2.38
C ALA A 20 40.15 25.48 -3.07
N LYS A 21 40.29 25.47 -4.40
CA LYS A 21 40.50 26.68 -5.20
C LYS A 21 39.30 27.62 -5.22
N LEU A 22 38.08 27.08 -5.15
CA LEU A 22 36.85 27.88 -5.04
C LEU A 22 36.66 28.44 -3.62
N LYS A 23 37.10 27.72 -2.58
CA LYS A 23 37.03 28.19 -1.20
C LYS A 23 37.95 29.38 -0.91
N SER A 24 39.11 29.46 -1.55
CA SER A 24 40.00 30.62 -1.40
C SER A 24 39.51 31.86 -2.14
N LEU A 25 38.67 31.70 -3.17
CA LEU A 25 38.08 32.80 -3.93
C LEU A 25 36.95 33.54 -3.20
N LYS A 26 36.32 32.90 -2.19
CA LYS A 26 35.16 33.45 -1.48
C LYS A 26 35.50 34.35 -0.28
N ARG A 27 36.77 34.72 -0.11
CA ARG A 27 37.22 35.63 0.97
C ARG A 27 38.03 36.80 0.41
N LYS A 28 37.31 37.72 -0.24
CA LYS A 28 37.76 39.10 -0.50
C LYS A 28 36.55 40.03 -0.71
N GLN A 29 35.73 40.17 0.32
CA GLN A 29 35.04 41.43 0.60
C GLN A 29 35.35 41.80 2.05
N PRO A 30 35.85 43.01 2.35
CA PRO A 30 35.91 43.52 3.71
C PRO A 30 34.51 43.96 4.16
N ASP A 31 34.25 43.75 5.44
CA ASP A 31 32.98 43.94 6.13
C ASP A 31 32.46 45.39 6.05
N ALA A 32 31.15 45.50 5.87
CA ALA A 32 30.36 46.61 6.39
C ALA A 32 29.14 45.96 7.06
N ASP A 33 28.98 46.30 8.33
CA ASP A 33 27.85 45.94 9.19
C ASP A 33 26.53 46.28 8.51
N ASP A 34 25.53 45.40 8.61
CA ASP A 34 24.18 45.78 9.05
C ASP A 34 23.24 44.57 9.11
N ASP A 35 22.49 44.53 10.21
CA ASP A 35 21.34 43.69 10.49
C ASP A 35 20.32 43.68 9.33
N HIS A 36 19.69 42.53 9.07
CA HIS A 36 18.22 42.34 9.14
C HIS A 36 17.73 41.02 8.53
N HIS A 37 16.64 40.54 9.14
CA HIS A 37 15.90 39.31 8.92
C HIS A 37 15.15 39.18 7.58
N SER A 38 14.77 37.92 7.29
CA SER A 38 13.58 37.44 6.54
C SER A 38 13.54 37.56 5.01
N ALA A 39 13.32 36.44 4.32
CA ALA A 39 12.03 36.12 3.69
C ALA A 39 12.13 34.93 2.71
N ASP A 40 11.30 33.91 2.94
CA ASP A 40 10.98 32.83 2.00
C ASP A 40 10.22 33.34 0.76
N PRO A 41 10.28 32.66 -0.40
CA PRO A 41 9.45 32.98 -1.56
C PRO A 41 8.20 32.09 -1.65
N ASP A 42 7.03 32.72 -1.66
CA ASP A 42 5.70 32.15 -1.92
C ASP A 42 5.42 32.02 -3.44
N PRO A 43 4.84 30.92 -3.95
CA PRO A 43 4.30 30.85 -5.31
C PRO A 43 2.76 30.89 -5.32
N SER A 44 2.19 31.96 -5.87
CA SER A 44 0.76 32.04 -6.22
C SER A 44 0.56 32.00 -7.73
N SER A 45 -0.23 31.04 -8.21
CA SER A 45 -1.07 31.23 -9.41
C SER A 45 -2.22 30.21 -9.40
N LEU A 46 -3.43 30.75 -9.29
CA LEU A 46 -4.71 30.07 -9.49
C LEU A 46 -5.03 30.05 -10.99
N ASP A 47 -5.56 28.92 -11.47
CA ASP A 47 -6.61 28.94 -12.51
C ASP A 47 -7.42 27.64 -12.40
N SER A 48 -8.73 27.78 -12.19
CA SER A 48 -9.70 26.68 -12.16
C SER A 48 -10.93 27.14 -12.91
N SER A 49 -10.95 26.83 -14.21
CA SER A 49 -12.12 26.99 -15.08
C SER A 49 -13.02 25.76 -14.92
N THR A 50 -14.23 25.99 -14.41
CA THR A 50 -15.30 24.99 -14.30
C THR A 50 -16.26 25.16 -15.48
N ASP A 51 -16.51 24.09 -16.23
CA ASP A 51 -17.63 24.04 -17.16
C ASP A 51 -18.35 22.70 -16.94
N THR A 52 -19.52 22.78 -16.29
CA THR A 52 -20.36 21.63 -15.96
C THR A 52 -21.61 21.68 -16.84
N ALA A 53 -21.57 20.95 -17.94
CA ALA A 53 -22.76 20.57 -18.68
C ALA A 53 -23.25 19.23 -18.12
N ASN A 54 -24.40 19.21 -17.45
CA ASN A 54 -25.20 17.98 -17.41
C ASN A 54 -26.70 18.29 -17.39
N THR A 55 -27.29 18.16 -18.57
CA THR A 55 -28.73 18.08 -18.82
C THR A 55 -29.17 16.66 -18.50
N THR A 56 -30.10 16.47 -17.57
CA THR A 56 -31.00 15.30 -17.59
C THR A 56 -32.35 15.68 -16.97
N THR A 57 -33.33 15.79 -17.85
CA THR A 57 -34.74 16.00 -17.55
C THR A 57 -35.42 14.63 -17.46
N THR A 58 -36.05 14.30 -16.34
CA THR A 58 -37.00 13.18 -16.25
C THR A 58 -38.22 13.54 -15.42
N ALA A 59 -39.31 13.73 -16.17
CA ALA A 59 -40.71 13.38 -15.93
C ALA A 59 -41.21 12.94 -14.52
N VAL A 60 -42.25 13.66 -14.10
CA VAL A 60 -43.54 13.19 -13.50
C VAL A 60 -43.49 12.49 -12.14
N SER A 61 -44.03 13.16 -11.12
CA SER A 61 -45.00 12.54 -10.20
C SER A 61 -45.78 13.61 -9.41
N ASN A 62 -47.10 13.60 -9.60
CA ASN A 62 -48.08 14.30 -8.78
C ASN A 62 -48.06 13.79 -7.34
N SER A 63 -47.83 14.67 -6.37
CA SER A 63 -48.41 14.73 -5.01
C SER A 63 -47.71 15.86 -4.25
N PRO A 64 -48.38 16.66 -3.40
CA PRO A 64 -47.70 17.72 -2.68
C PRO A 64 -46.93 17.12 -1.49
N PRO A 65 -45.60 17.21 -1.41
CA PRO A 65 -44.95 17.08 -0.13
C PRO A 65 -45.20 18.40 0.61
N THR A 66 -46.06 18.39 1.63
CA THR A 66 -46.10 19.46 2.66
C THR A 66 -44.87 19.39 3.56
N GLN A 67 -43.71 19.12 2.98
CA GLN A 67 -42.41 19.19 3.63
C GLN A 67 -41.57 20.12 2.76
N ASP A 68 -41.61 21.38 3.18
CA ASP A 68 -40.67 22.45 2.92
C ASP A 68 -39.74 22.23 1.71
N VAL A 69 -40.23 22.55 0.51
CA VAL A 69 -39.49 22.54 -0.77
C VAL A 69 -38.10 23.19 -0.66
N ALA A 70 -37.93 24.12 0.29
CA ALA A 70 -36.65 24.73 0.62
C ALA A 70 -35.58 23.70 1.03
N ARG A 71 -35.93 22.65 1.79
CA ARG A 71 -34.99 21.59 2.19
C ARG A 71 -34.52 20.72 1.03
N LEU A 72 -35.35 20.60 -0.01
CA LEU A 72 -35.05 19.79 -1.19
C LEU A 72 -34.07 20.53 -2.13
N HIS A 73 -34.13 21.87 -2.17
CA HIS A 73 -33.40 22.68 -3.15
C HIS A 73 -32.24 23.50 -2.55
N LEU A 74 -32.30 23.84 -1.25
CA LEU A 74 -31.26 24.59 -0.56
C LEU A 74 -30.38 23.62 0.23
N SER A 75 -29.18 23.34 -0.29
CA SER A 75 -28.15 22.67 0.51
C SER A 75 -27.77 23.63 1.65
N GLY A 76 -28.26 23.39 2.86
CA GLY A 76 -27.98 24.17 4.07
C GLY A 76 -26.50 24.06 4.48
N ARG A 77 -25.59 24.52 3.62
CA ARG A 77 -24.14 24.43 3.82
C ARG A 77 -23.82 25.20 5.09
N ASN A 78 -23.40 24.47 6.11
CA ASN A 78 -23.08 24.98 7.45
C ASN A 78 -24.28 25.57 8.24
N TYR A 79 -25.53 25.25 7.88
CA TYR A 79 -26.74 25.68 8.61
C TYR A 79 -27.63 24.48 8.93
N ASP A 80 -28.04 24.36 10.19
CA ASP A 80 -29.00 23.36 10.63
C ASP A 80 -30.40 23.98 10.76
N PRO A 81 -31.39 23.55 9.94
CA PRO A 81 -32.72 24.13 9.95
C PRO A 81 -33.52 23.82 11.23
N GLU A 82 -33.15 22.81 12.01
CA GLU A 82 -33.84 22.45 13.26
C GLU A 82 -33.41 23.38 14.40
N THR A 83 -32.11 23.62 14.53
CA THR A 83 -31.55 24.55 15.54
C THR A 83 -31.52 26.01 15.08
N ARG A 84 -31.82 26.26 13.79
CA ARG A 84 -31.73 27.57 13.13
C ARG A 84 -30.39 28.27 13.34
N GLY A 85 -29.31 27.49 13.35
CA GLY A 85 -27.98 27.96 13.70
C GLY A 85 -26.87 27.39 12.81
N PRO A 86 -25.62 27.86 13.00
CA PRO A 86 -24.45 27.30 12.33
C PRO A 86 -24.25 25.83 12.74
N LYS A 87 -23.97 24.98 11.76
CA LYS A 87 -23.67 23.56 11.98
C LYS A 87 -22.29 23.41 12.62
N LEU A 88 -22.25 23.08 13.91
CA LEU A 88 -20.98 22.88 14.63
C LEU A 88 -20.27 21.62 14.12
N GLY A 89 -19.00 21.77 13.73
CA GLY A 89 -18.17 20.67 13.22
C GLY A 89 -17.84 19.58 14.26
N PHE A 90 -18.16 19.81 15.53
CA PHE A 90 -18.04 18.81 16.60
C PHE A 90 -19.18 17.79 16.58
N GLU A 91 -20.41 18.23 16.30
CA GLU A 91 -21.58 17.35 16.30
C GLU A 91 -21.72 16.56 14.99
N ALA A 92 -21.23 17.13 13.89
CA ALA A 92 -21.22 16.50 12.59
C ALA A 92 -19.80 16.51 11.99
N PRO A 93 -18.86 15.77 12.60
CA PRO A 93 -17.54 15.65 12.03
C PRO A 93 -17.65 14.96 10.66
N PRO A 94 -16.84 15.35 9.68
CA PRO A 94 -16.90 14.80 8.33
C PRO A 94 -16.61 13.30 8.29
N THR A 95 -16.04 12.72 9.36
CA THR A 95 -15.76 11.30 9.52
C THR A 95 -16.97 10.46 9.94
N LEU A 96 -18.06 11.05 10.45
CA LEU A 96 -19.23 10.30 10.96
C LEU A 96 -20.00 9.60 9.83
N ALA A 97 -20.08 10.21 8.65
CA ALA A 97 -20.81 9.67 7.50
C ALA A 97 -19.98 8.70 6.64
N LEU A 98 -18.74 8.38 7.03
CA LEU A 98 -17.88 7.46 6.30
C LEU A 98 -18.04 6.04 6.85
N ASP A 99 -18.56 5.13 6.02
CA ASP A 99 -18.59 3.69 6.33
C ASP A 99 -17.21 3.02 6.21
N LYS A 100 -16.25 3.71 5.58
CA LYS A 100 -14.89 3.20 5.33
C LYS A 100 -13.90 3.91 6.26
N PRO A 101 -12.86 3.19 6.76
CA PRO A 101 -11.84 3.78 7.60
C PRO A 101 -11.12 4.91 6.87
N THR A 102 -10.66 5.89 7.64
CA THR A 102 -9.92 7.03 7.08
C THR A 102 -8.55 6.58 6.58
N LEU A 103 -7.96 7.34 5.65
CA LEU A 103 -6.60 7.05 5.17
C LEU A 103 -5.57 7.11 6.30
N GLU A 104 -5.77 8.00 7.28
CA GLU A 104 -4.91 8.12 8.46
C GLU A 104 -4.98 6.87 9.34
N GLU A 105 -6.17 6.31 9.54
CA GLU A 105 -6.39 5.06 10.29
C GLU A 105 -5.75 3.87 9.57
N GLN A 106 -5.93 3.77 8.25
CA GLN A 106 -5.28 2.73 7.45
C GLN A 106 -3.75 2.85 7.46
N ALA A 107 -3.23 4.08 7.44
CA ALA A 107 -1.79 4.31 7.54
C ALA A 107 -1.25 3.90 8.92
N ALA A 108 -1.99 4.20 9.99
CA ALA A 108 -1.64 3.78 11.35
C ALA A 108 -1.61 2.25 11.49
N ASP A 109 -2.60 1.54 10.94
CA ASP A 109 -2.63 0.08 10.92
C ASP A 109 -1.40 -0.50 10.21
N LEU A 110 -1.04 0.06 9.04
CA LEU A 110 0.15 -0.35 8.29
C LEU A 110 1.46 -0.07 9.03
N GLU A 111 1.55 1.06 9.72
CA GLU A 111 2.70 1.38 10.57
C GLU A 111 2.85 0.35 11.69
N ASP A 112 1.76 0.01 12.37
CA ASP A 112 1.74 -0.99 13.43
C ASP A 112 2.12 -2.39 12.93
N GLU A 113 1.61 -2.80 11.77
CA GLU A 113 1.99 -4.06 11.12
C GLU A 113 3.47 -4.07 10.75
N SER A 114 3.98 -2.99 10.15
CA SER A 114 5.38 -2.85 9.78
C SER A 114 6.29 -2.89 11.00
N LYS A 115 5.91 -2.22 12.08
CA LYS A 115 6.64 -2.22 13.35
C LYS A 115 6.65 -3.59 14.01
N ARG A 116 5.55 -4.33 13.97
CA ARG A 116 5.47 -5.72 14.46
C ARG A 116 6.37 -6.64 13.64
N GLN A 117 6.33 -6.55 12.32
CA GLN A 117 7.21 -7.34 11.45
C GLN A 117 8.69 -7.01 11.70
N ALA A 118 9.04 -5.72 11.77
CA ALA A 118 10.41 -5.30 12.08
C ALA A 118 10.88 -5.79 13.45
N ALA A 119 10.00 -5.84 14.46
CA ALA A 119 10.32 -6.40 15.77
C ALA A 119 10.56 -7.92 15.72
N VAL A 120 9.76 -8.66 14.95
CA VAL A 120 9.96 -10.10 14.72
C VAL A 120 11.28 -10.33 13.98
N ASP A 121 11.54 -9.59 12.91
CA ASP A 121 12.77 -9.68 12.11
C ASP A 121 14.00 -9.30 12.92
N ALA A 122 13.91 -8.30 13.81
CA ALA A 122 15.00 -7.94 14.73
C ALA A 122 15.26 -9.04 15.76
N GLN A 123 14.22 -9.66 16.31
CA GLN A 123 14.36 -10.84 17.18
C GLN A 123 14.93 -12.05 16.43
N GLU A 124 14.66 -12.18 15.13
CA GLU A 124 15.27 -13.22 14.29
C GLU A 124 16.69 -12.88 13.86
N GLY A 125 17.04 -11.61 13.70
CA GLY A 125 18.38 -11.14 13.37
C GLY A 125 19.36 -11.23 14.56
N ASP A 126 18.86 -11.11 15.79
CA ASP A 126 19.66 -11.31 17.02
C ASP A 126 19.95 -12.80 17.29
N LYS A 127 19.21 -13.71 16.63
CA LYS A 127 19.64 -15.11 16.47
C LYS A 127 20.78 -15.08 15.46
N GLY A 128 22.01 -14.99 15.97
CA GLY A 128 23.24 -14.82 15.20
C GLY A 128 23.23 -15.53 13.84
N ILE A 129 23.75 -14.83 12.82
CA ILE A 129 23.70 -15.22 11.40
C ILE A 129 24.03 -16.71 11.25
N ASP A 130 23.02 -17.49 10.88
CA ASP A 130 23.15 -18.93 10.72
C ASP A 130 24.06 -19.23 9.52
N LEU A 131 25.31 -19.56 9.83
CA LEU A 131 26.38 -19.89 8.87
C LEU A 131 25.96 -21.00 7.89
N PHE A 132 25.04 -21.89 8.28
CA PHE A 132 24.54 -22.96 7.40
C PHE A 132 23.54 -22.47 6.36
N LYS A 133 22.80 -21.38 6.64
CA LYS A 133 21.88 -20.76 5.67
C LYS A 133 22.65 -19.96 4.62
N LEU A 134 23.74 -19.33 5.01
CA LEU A 134 24.61 -18.48 4.17
C LEU A 134 25.57 -19.28 3.28
N GLN A 135 25.76 -20.58 3.55
CA GLN A 135 26.54 -21.46 2.67
C GLN A 135 26.01 -21.44 1.23
N PRO A 136 26.91 -21.46 0.22
CA PRO A 136 26.51 -21.54 -1.18
C PRO A 136 25.66 -22.79 -1.38
N LYS A 137 24.48 -22.61 -1.99
CA LYS A 137 23.53 -23.72 -2.20
C LYS A 137 24.10 -24.71 -3.22
N LYS A 138 23.64 -25.96 -3.15
CA LYS A 138 24.01 -27.03 -4.10
C LYS A 138 23.68 -26.58 -5.53
N PRO A 139 24.49 -26.86 -6.56
CA PRO A 139 24.21 -26.42 -7.93
C PRO A 139 22.81 -26.79 -8.46
N ASN A 140 22.24 -27.92 -8.02
CA ASN A 140 20.90 -28.36 -8.40
C ASN A 140 19.74 -27.75 -7.60
N TRP A 141 20.01 -26.82 -6.68
CA TRP A 141 19.01 -26.27 -5.77
C TRP A 141 17.90 -25.54 -6.53
N ASP A 142 18.28 -24.78 -7.56
CA ASP A 142 17.35 -24.03 -8.39
C ASP A 142 16.53 -24.96 -9.28
N LEU A 143 17.18 -25.97 -9.85
CA LEU A 143 16.52 -27.02 -10.63
C LEU A 143 15.46 -27.75 -9.80
N LYS A 144 15.78 -28.05 -8.53
CA LYS A 144 14.82 -28.64 -7.58
C LYS A 144 13.69 -27.68 -7.25
N ARG A 145 13.96 -26.39 -7.09
CA ARG A 145 12.94 -25.38 -6.80
C ARG A 145 11.94 -25.26 -7.95
N GLU A 146 12.42 -25.17 -9.18
CA GLU A 146 11.58 -25.12 -10.38
C GLU A 146 10.80 -26.42 -10.58
N LEU A 147 11.45 -27.57 -10.37
CA LEU A 147 10.78 -28.88 -10.40
C LEU A 147 9.68 -28.96 -9.34
N ASN A 148 9.94 -28.54 -8.11
CA ASN A 148 8.97 -28.52 -7.01
C ASN A 148 7.78 -27.61 -7.31
N ARG A 149 8.02 -26.45 -7.95
CA ARG A 149 6.93 -25.55 -8.38
C ARG A 149 5.98 -26.24 -9.37
N LYS A 150 6.53 -26.97 -10.34
CA LYS A 150 5.74 -27.74 -11.32
C LYS A 150 5.04 -28.94 -10.67
N LEU A 151 5.75 -29.66 -9.80
CA LEU A 151 5.20 -30.80 -9.06
C LEU A 151 4.08 -30.39 -8.11
N LYS A 152 4.09 -29.19 -7.53
CA LYS A 152 3.01 -28.74 -6.63
C LYS A 152 1.63 -28.83 -7.27
N VAL A 153 1.50 -28.40 -8.52
CA VAL A 153 0.21 -28.46 -9.24
C VAL A 153 -0.10 -29.90 -9.68
N LEU A 154 0.93 -30.68 -10.04
CA LEU A 154 0.76 -32.08 -10.42
C LEU A 154 0.31 -32.94 -9.23
N ASN A 155 0.94 -32.79 -8.07
CA ASN A 155 0.65 -33.52 -6.84
C ASN A 155 -0.81 -33.38 -6.43
N VAL A 156 -1.39 -32.17 -6.48
CA VAL A 156 -2.81 -31.98 -6.19
C VAL A 156 -3.70 -32.81 -7.12
N ARG A 157 -3.36 -32.89 -8.42
CA ARG A 157 -4.12 -33.72 -9.38
C ARG A 157 -3.91 -35.20 -9.12
N THR A 158 -2.68 -35.60 -8.80
CA THR A 158 -2.34 -36.98 -8.46
C THR A 158 -3.07 -37.43 -7.20
N ASP A 159 -3.08 -36.62 -6.14
CA ASP A 159 -3.78 -36.90 -4.89
C ASP A 159 -5.29 -37.03 -5.12
N ASN A 160 -5.87 -36.13 -5.94
CA ASN A 160 -7.27 -36.23 -6.34
C ASN A 160 -7.56 -37.49 -7.15
N ALA A 161 -6.68 -37.90 -8.06
CA ALA A 161 -6.82 -39.13 -8.83
C ALA A 161 -6.71 -40.38 -7.95
N ILE A 162 -5.76 -40.38 -7.00
CA ILE A 162 -5.62 -41.43 -6.00
C ILE A 162 -6.90 -41.53 -5.16
N ALA A 163 -7.43 -40.40 -4.68
CA ALA A 163 -8.67 -40.38 -3.91
C ALA A 163 -9.87 -40.92 -4.70
N LYS A 164 -9.96 -40.64 -6.01
CA LYS A 164 -10.99 -41.22 -6.89
C LYS A 164 -10.85 -42.74 -7.02
N LEU A 165 -9.65 -43.22 -7.33
CA LEU A 165 -9.38 -44.66 -7.46
C LEU A 165 -9.66 -45.41 -6.16
N VAL A 166 -9.30 -44.83 -5.01
CA VAL A 166 -9.60 -45.42 -3.69
C VAL A 166 -11.12 -45.47 -3.46
N ARG A 167 -11.85 -44.40 -3.77
CA ARG A 167 -13.32 -44.38 -3.65
C ARG A 167 -13.98 -45.46 -4.50
N GLU A 168 -13.57 -45.58 -5.77
CA GLU A 168 -14.10 -46.60 -6.69
C GLU A 168 -13.82 -48.02 -6.19
N ARG A 169 -12.59 -48.28 -5.72
CA ARG A 169 -12.22 -49.60 -5.17
C ARG A 169 -13.02 -49.95 -3.91
N LEU A 170 -13.24 -48.97 -3.02
CA LEU A 170 -14.04 -49.19 -1.81
C LEU A 170 -15.52 -49.38 -2.13
N ALA A 171 -16.07 -48.63 -3.09
CA ALA A 171 -17.45 -48.79 -3.54
C ALA A 171 -17.67 -50.17 -4.18
N ALA A 172 -16.79 -50.59 -5.09
CA ALA A 172 -16.86 -51.91 -5.72
C ALA A 172 -16.71 -53.05 -4.70
N LYS A 173 -15.88 -52.88 -3.66
CA LYS A 173 -15.78 -53.85 -2.56
C LYS A 173 -17.09 -53.93 -1.78
N LYS A 174 -17.69 -52.79 -1.44
CA LYS A 174 -18.96 -52.72 -0.71
C LYS A 174 -20.12 -53.31 -1.51
N GLU A 175 -20.18 -53.04 -2.82
CA GLU A 175 -21.21 -53.60 -3.70
C GLU A 175 -21.14 -55.12 -3.76
N ARG A 176 -19.95 -55.70 -3.89
CA ARG A 176 -19.77 -57.16 -3.81
C ARG A 176 -20.18 -57.74 -2.45
N GLU A 177 -19.82 -57.07 -1.36
CA GLU A 177 -20.24 -57.50 -0.01
C GLU A 177 -21.76 -57.44 0.18
N LEU A 178 -22.45 -56.51 -0.49
CA LEU A 178 -23.92 -56.43 -0.49
C LEU A 178 -24.54 -57.51 -1.38
N GLU A 179 -24.02 -57.73 -2.58
CA GLU A 179 -24.48 -58.82 -3.47
C GLU A 179 -24.30 -60.20 -2.81
N GLU A 180 -23.19 -60.42 -2.10
CA GLU A 180 -22.95 -61.65 -1.33
C GLU A 180 -23.93 -61.81 -0.15
N GLN A 181 -24.39 -60.71 0.47
CA GLN A 181 -25.40 -60.74 1.53
C GLN A 181 -26.81 -61.00 1.00
N ASP A 182 -27.15 -60.48 -0.19
CA ASP A 182 -28.47 -60.68 -0.81
C ASP A 182 -28.64 -62.09 -1.41
N LEU A 183 -27.53 -62.79 -1.68
CA LEU A 183 -27.51 -64.17 -2.21
C LEU A 183 -27.50 -65.26 -1.12
N ALA A 184 -27.36 -64.89 0.16
CA ALA A 184 -27.29 -65.79 1.32
C ALA A 184 -28.61 -65.86 2.09
#